data_AF-A0A521RNT5-F1
#
_entry.id   AF-A0A521RNT5-F1
#
_cell.length_a   1.000
_cell.length_b   1.000
_cell.length_c   1.000
_cell.angle_alpha   90.00
_cell.angle_beta   90.00
_cell.angle_gamma   90.00
#
_symmetry.space_group_name_H-M   'P 1'
#
loop_
_entity.id
_entity.type
_entity.pdbx_description
1 polymer ?
#
loop_
_entity_poly.entity_id
_entity_poly.type
_entity_poly.pdbx_seq_one_letter_code
_entity_poly.pdbx_strand_id
1 'polypeptide(L)'
;LLRAPEQFISSHRMEEAEFRLAGGIAGVLAAANEVMEKSNWIILGLMLLTQLFFCALGFRSLVAGLLFVGVVFLSNMFGMAIMAVWDVGLNVNTLPVISLGIGFGVDYGIYVVSRVIEEHRRQGRSDLRAALIEGVATAGKAVLYTAFLTSAGFVLWFFSPLRFQAEMGYQLLIILTMNMLGGLLLLPALISLMRPRFVLRGISQP
;
A
#
# COMPACT_ATOMS: atom_id res chain seq x y z
N LEU A 1 8.81 -24.22 13.04
CA LEU A 1 10.19 -24.74 13.21
C LEU A 1 10.96 -24.08 14.37
N LEU A 2 10.68 -22.82 14.74
CA LEU A 2 11.41 -22.11 15.81
C LEU A 2 10.91 -22.36 17.25
N ARG A 3 9.67 -22.82 17.42
CA ARG A 3 9.08 -23.02 18.76
C ARG A 3 9.80 -24.06 19.62
N ALA A 4 10.30 -25.14 19.03
CA ALA A 4 10.98 -26.21 19.76
C ALA A 4 12.35 -25.77 20.34
N PRO A 5 13.25 -25.11 19.57
CA PRO A 5 14.49 -24.59 20.15
C PRO A 5 14.27 -23.43 21.12
N GLU A 6 13.30 -22.53 20.91
CA GLU A 6 12.99 -21.45 21.86
C GLU A 6 12.45 -21.97 23.22
N GLN A 7 11.65 -23.04 23.19
CA GLN A 7 11.20 -23.71 24.42
C GLN A 7 12.35 -24.39 25.17
N PHE A 8 13.35 -24.89 24.46
CA PHE A 8 14.55 -25.47 25.06
C PHE A 8 15.43 -24.40 25.73
N ILE A 9 15.65 -23.26 25.05
CA ILE A 9 16.43 -22.13 25.57
C ILE A 9 15.77 -21.51 26.82
N SER A 10 14.44 -21.42 26.83
CA SER A 10 13.71 -20.85 27.97
C SER A 10 13.63 -21.79 29.18
N SER A 11 13.63 -23.12 28.97
CA SER A 11 13.59 -24.12 30.05
C SER A 11 14.96 -24.46 30.63
N HIS A 12 16.06 -24.21 29.91
CA HIS A 12 17.44 -24.50 30.33
C HIS A 12 18.32 -23.24 30.30
N ARG A 13 17.98 -22.25 31.13
CA ARG A 13 18.84 -21.07 31.37
C ARG A 13 20.05 -21.47 32.23
N MET A 14 21.26 -21.23 31.75
CA MET A 14 22.51 -21.41 32.50
C MET A 14 22.99 -20.04 33.03
N GLU A 15 23.52 -19.99 34.26
CA GLU A 15 24.02 -18.74 34.87
C GLU A 15 25.26 -18.15 34.16
N GLU A 16 26.05 -19.00 33.47
CA GLU A 16 27.31 -18.60 32.84
C GLU A 16 27.29 -18.67 31.30
N ALA A 17 26.18 -19.07 30.66
CA ALA A 17 26.12 -19.22 29.20
C ALA A 17 24.71 -18.91 28.62
N GLU A 18 24.69 -18.15 27.53
CA GLU A 18 23.47 -17.81 26.79
C GLU A 18 23.35 -18.68 25.53
N PHE A 19 22.32 -19.53 25.47
CA PHE A 19 22.00 -20.25 24.25
C PHE A 19 21.36 -19.29 23.23
N ARG A 20 22.02 -19.11 22.09
CA ARG A 20 21.47 -18.41 20.93
C ARG A 20 21.26 -19.40 19.78
N LEU A 21 20.25 -19.15 18.94
CA LEU A 21 20.07 -19.88 17.68
C LEU A 21 21.31 -19.67 16.81
N ALA A 22 22.21 -20.66 16.79
CA ALA A 22 23.51 -20.55 16.16
C ALA A 22 23.48 -21.10 14.72
N GLY A 23 23.54 -20.19 13.75
CA GLY A 23 24.04 -20.45 12.39
C GLY A 23 23.13 -21.24 11.42
N GLY A 24 23.45 -21.13 10.13
CA GLY A 24 22.74 -21.77 9.02
C GLY A 24 21.54 -20.96 8.49
N ILE A 25 20.99 -21.38 7.34
CA ILE A 25 19.87 -20.69 6.66
C ILE A 25 18.67 -20.50 7.61
N ALA A 26 18.37 -21.48 8.47
CA ALA A 26 17.26 -21.40 9.42
C ALA A 26 17.47 -20.36 10.54
N GLY A 27 18.68 -20.27 11.12
CA GLY A 27 19.01 -19.28 12.15
C GLY A 27 19.08 -17.86 11.58
N VAL A 28 19.62 -17.69 10.37
CA VAL A 28 19.65 -16.39 9.66
C VAL A 28 18.23 -15.94 9.27
N LEU A 29 17.40 -16.85 8.75
CA LEU A 29 15.99 -16.54 8.44
C LEU A 29 15.19 -16.18 9.70
N ALA A 30 15.45 -16.86 10.82
CA ALA A 30 14.78 -16.58 12.09
C ALA A 30 15.14 -15.21 12.65
N ALA A 31 16.44 -14.90 12.72
CA ALA A 31 16.92 -13.59 13.17
C ALA A 31 16.46 -12.46 12.24
N ALA A 32 16.49 -12.69 10.92
CA ALA A 32 15.96 -11.74 9.94
C ALA A 32 14.45 -11.53 10.14
N ASN A 33 13.69 -12.59 10.37
CA ASN A 33 12.24 -12.49 10.59
C ASN A 33 11.91 -11.77 11.91
N GLU A 34 12.63 -12.04 13.00
CA GLU A 34 12.38 -11.38 14.29
C GLU A 34 12.67 -9.86 14.24
N VAL A 35 13.80 -9.48 13.62
CA VAL A 35 14.13 -8.08 13.39
C VAL A 35 13.11 -7.45 12.43
N MET A 36 12.76 -8.12 11.34
CA MET A 36 11.79 -7.60 10.39
C MET A 36 10.39 -7.51 10.96
N GLU A 37 9.94 -8.39 11.84
CA GLU A 37 8.61 -8.29 12.44
C GLU A 37 8.49 -7.04 13.31
N LYS A 38 9.46 -6.78 14.20
CA LYS A 38 9.49 -5.55 15.00
C LYS A 38 9.66 -4.29 14.13
N SER A 39 10.58 -4.31 13.17
CA SER A 39 10.82 -3.16 12.29
C SER A 39 9.66 -2.89 11.34
N ASN A 40 8.94 -3.91 10.89
CA ASN A 40 7.84 -3.78 9.94
C ASN A 40 6.66 -3.02 10.55
N TRP A 41 6.26 -3.28 11.79
CA TRP A 41 5.19 -2.53 12.43
C TRP A 41 5.52 -1.03 12.56
N ILE A 42 6.78 -0.71 12.83
CA ILE A 42 7.26 0.68 12.88
C ILE A 42 7.22 1.31 11.48
N ILE A 43 7.72 0.61 10.45
CA ILE A 43 7.74 1.10 9.07
C ILE A 43 6.31 1.31 8.54
N LEU A 44 5.43 0.32 8.69
CA LEU A 44 4.03 0.41 8.28
C LEU A 44 3.31 1.54 9.02
N GLY A 45 3.49 1.65 10.33
CA GLY A 45 2.92 2.73 11.13
C GLY A 45 3.41 4.11 10.67
N LEU A 46 4.71 4.26 10.45
CA LEU A 46 5.31 5.52 9.98
C LEU A 46 4.84 5.87 8.57
N MET A 47 4.71 4.89 7.67
CA MET A 47 4.21 5.10 6.31
C MET A 47 2.74 5.54 6.32
N LEU A 48 1.89 4.87 7.09
CA LEU A 48 0.47 5.25 7.22
C LEU A 48 0.32 6.63 7.86
N LEU A 49 1.13 6.97 8.87
CA LEU A 49 1.14 8.31 9.48
C LEU A 49 1.61 9.38 8.49
N THR A 50 2.69 9.12 7.76
CA THR A 50 3.24 10.04 6.76
C THR A 50 2.23 10.27 5.64
N GLN A 51 1.61 9.18 5.16
CA GLN A 51 0.52 9.18 4.19
C GLN A 51 -0.68 10.00 4.68
N LEU A 52 -1.15 9.76 5.90
CA LEU A 52 -2.23 10.52 6.53
C LEU A 52 -1.87 12.00 6.59
N PHE A 53 -0.65 12.32 7.05
CA PHE A 53 -0.16 13.68 7.22
C PHE A 53 -0.11 14.44 5.89
N PHE A 54 0.52 13.88 4.86
CA PHE A 54 0.62 14.54 3.55
C PHE A 54 -0.72 14.66 2.84
N CYS A 55 -1.58 13.64 2.90
CA CYS A 55 -2.93 13.74 2.34
C CYS A 55 -3.78 14.77 3.09
N ALA A 56 -3.71 14.79 4.42
CA ALA A 56 -4.42 15.77 5.23
C ALA A 56 -3.92 17.19 4.96
N LEU A 57 -2.61 17.38 4.76
CA LEU A 57 -2.02 18.65 4.42
C LEU A 57 -2.43 19.12 3.01
N GLY A 58 -2.32 18.24 2.01
CA GLY A 58 -2.63 18.54 0.61
C GLY A 58 -4.09 18.93 0.38
N PHE A 59 -5.03 18.21 1.01
CA PHE A 59 -6.47 18.52 0.93
C PHE A 59 -6.98 19.40 2.07
N ARG A 60 -6.10 19.84 2.98
CA ARG A 60 -6.43 20.59 4.21
C ARG A 60 -7.57 19.96 5.01
N SER A 61 -7.59 18.63 5.07
CA SER A 61 -8.67 17.85 5.69
C SER A 61 -8.19 16.50 6.22
N LEU A 62 -8.35 16.27 7.54
CA LEU A 62 -8.09 14.97 8.16
C LEU A 62 -8.96 13.84 7.58
N VAL A 63 -10.19 14.18 7.16
CA VAL A 63 -11.10 13.21 6.53
C VAL A 63 -10.54 12.72 5.19
N ALA A 64 -9.86 13.59 4.43
CA ALA A 64 -9.18 13.15 3.22
C ALA A 64 -8.08 12.13 3.54
N GLY A 65 -7.21 12.45 4.50
CA GLY A 65 -6.15 11.53 4.95
C GLY A 65 -6.69 10.16 5.36
N LEU A 66 -7.73 10.11 6.19
CA LEU A 66 -8.34 8.85 6.63
C LEU A 66 -8.96 8.06 5.47
N LEU A 67 -9.59 8.73 4.53
CA LEU A 67 -10.20 8.11 3.36
C LEU A 67 -9.13 7.49 2.44
N PHE A 68 -8.03 8.21 2.19
CA PHE A 68 -6.89 7.71 1.44
C PHE A 68 -6.23 6.51 2.11
N VAL A 69 -5.96 6.59 3.42
CA VAL A 69 -5.43 5.48 4.21
C VAL A 69 -6.35 4.26 4.12
N GLY A 70 -7.67 4.46 4.28
CA GLY A 70 -8.65 3.38 4.20
C GLY A 70 -8.67 2.68 2.85
N VAL A 71 -8.65 3.44 1.75
CA VAL A 71 -8.65 2.86 0.38
C VAL A 71 -7.35 2.12 0.08
N VAL A 72 -6.20 2.70 0.43
CA VAL A 72 -4.90 2.05 0.22
C VAL A 72 -4.81 0.78 1.04
N PHE A 73 -5.22 0.82 2.31
CA PHE A 73 -5.24 -0.36 3.17
C PHE A 73 -6.11 -1.47 2.58
N LEU A 74 -7.34 -1.14 2.17
CA LEU A 74 -8.27 -2.11 1.60
C LEU A 74 -7.76 -2.69 0.28
N SER A 75 -7.16 -1.87 -0.58
CA SER A 75 -6.58 -2.30 -1.86
C SER A 75 -5.40 -3.25 -1.67
N ASN A 76 -4.51 -2.95 -0.73
CA ASN A 76 -3.41 -3.85 -0.36
C ASN A 76 -3.94 -5.15 0.25
N MET A 77 -5.00 -5.09 1.06
CA MET A 77 -5.63 -6.28 1.64
C MET A 77 -6.21 -7.20 0.56
N PHE A 78 -6.86 -6.63 -0.46
CA PHE A 78 -7.31 -7.40 -1.64
C PHE A 78 -6.14 -7.98 -2.43
N GLY A 79 -5.06 -7.23 -2.62
CA GLY A 79 -3.84 -7.74 -3.24
C GLY A 79 -3.26 -8.94 -2.50
N MET A 80 -3.20 -8.87 -1.16
CA MET A 80 -2.77 -9.99 -0.32
C MET A 80 -3.70 -11.20 -0.42
N ALA A 81 -5.02 -10.98 -0.47
CA ALA A 81 -5.99 -12.07 -0.65
C ALA A 81 -5.78 -12.79 -1.99
N ILE A 82 -5.53 -12.05 -3.07
CA ILE A 82 -5.23 -12.65 -4.40
C ILE A 82 -3.92 -13.43 -4.35
N MET A 83 -2.88 -12.87 -3.72
CA MET A 83 -1.60 -13.55 -3.55
C MET A 83 -1.74 -14.85 -2.75
N ALA A 84 -2.57 -14.86 -1.70
CA ALA A 84 -2.86 -16.05 -0.91
C ALA A 84 -3.59 -17.13 -1.71
N VAL A 85 -4.53 -16.76 -2.58
CA VAL A 85 -5.26 -17.71 -3.47
C VAL A 85 -4.34 -18.31 -4.53
N TRP A 86 -3.36 -17.53 -5.01
CA TRP A 86 -2.37 -17.97 -6.01
C TRP A 86 -1.14 -18.67 -5.41
N ASP A 87 -1.19 -19.01 -4.12
CA ASP A 87 -0.12 -19.70 -3.38
C ASP A 87 1.25 -19.02 -3.49
N VAL A 88 1.25 -17.68 -3.59
CA VAL A 88 2.47 -16.90 -3.52
C VAL A 88 2.95 -16.91 -2.08
N GLY A 89 4.03 -17.65 -1.80
CA GLY A 89 4.57 -17.80 -0.46
C GLY A 89 4.77 -16.46 0.23
N LEU A 90 3.96 -16.18 1.27
CA LEU A 90 4.10 -15.02 2.14
C LEU A 90 5.32 -15.22 3.04
N ASN A 91 6.48 -14.85 2.50
CA ASN A 91 7.76 -14.92 3.19
C ASN A 91 8.18 -13.54 3.68
N VAL A 92 9.31 -13.50 4.38
CA VAL A 92 10.03 -12.29 4.83
C VAL A 92 10.15 -11.23 3.71
N ASN A 93 10.22 -11.68 2.45
CA ASN A 93 10.32 -10.85 1.24
C ASN A 93 9.06 -10.03 0.92
N THR A 94 7.90 -10.38 1.49
CA THR A 94 6.62 -9.71 1.22
C THR A 94 6.48 -8.42 2.02
N LEU A 95 7.21 -8.30 3.15
CA LEU A 95 7.11 -7.16 4.05
C LEU A 95 7.55 -5.83 3.39
N PRO A 96 8.71 -5.77 2.69
CA PRO A 96 9.08 -4.58 1.93
C PRO A 96 8.08 -4.27 0.82
N VAL A 97 7.49 -5.29 0.19
CA VAL A 97 6.52 -5.10 -0.90
C VAL A 97 5.24 -4.46 -0.40
N ILE A 98 4.73 -4.86 0.77
CA ILE A 98 3.57 -4.22 1.39
C ILE A 98 3.87 -2.75 1.74
N SER A 99 5.05 -2.49 2.28
CA SER A 99 5.49 -1.12 2.60
C SER A 99 5.54 -0.25 1.34
N LEU A 100 6.16 -0.75 0.26
CA LEU A 100 6.16 -0.08 -1.05
C LEU A 100 4.75 0.10 -1.61
N GLY A 101 3.88 -0.90 -1.40
CA GLY A 101 2.48 -0.88 -1.79
C GLY A 101 1.68 0.27 -1.17
N ILE A 102 1.95 0.61 0.09
CA ILE A 102 1.34 1.77 0.75
C ILE A 102 1.81 3.07 0.09
N GLY A 103 3.10 3.17 -0.21
CA GLY A 103 3.70 4.34 -0.85
C GLY A 103 3.14 4.60 -2.25
N PHE A 104 3.11 3.59 -3.13
CA PHE A 104 2.58 3.75 -4.49
C PHE A 104 1.06 3.87 -4.56
N GLY A 105 0.34 3.34 -3.56
CA GLY A 105 -1.11 3.27 -3.61
C GLY A 105 -1.82 4.61 -3.54
N VAL A 106 -1.17 5.62 -2.95
CA VAL A 106 -1.78 6.94 -2.77
C VAL A 106 -1.88 7.75 -4.04
N ASP A 107 -0.85 7.67 -4.90
CA ASP A 107 -0.64 8.62 -5.99
C ASP A 107 -1.80 8.59 -6.99
N TYR A 108 -2.27 7.39 -7.31
CA TYR A 108 -3.41 7.18 -8.22
C TYR A 108 -4.68 7.85 -7.69
N GLY A 109 -4.94 7.71 -6.39
CA GLY A 109 -6.09 8.33 -5.76
C GLY A 109 -5.99 9.85 -5.72
N ILE A 110 -4.80 10.40 -5.39
CA ILE A 110 -4.61 11.85 -5.31
C ILE A 110 -4.93 12.49 -6.66
N TYR A 111 -4.45 11.87 -7.75
CA TYR A 111 -4.67 12.38 -9.09
C TYR A 111 -6.16 12.38 -9.48
N VAL A 112 -6.87 11.28 -9.22
CA VAL A 112 -8.31 11.17 -9.49
C VAL A 112 -9.09 12.19 -8.67
N VAL A 113 -8.85 12.28 -7.35
CA VAL A 113 -9.57 13.20 -6.46
C VAL A 113 -9.31 14.65 -6.83
N SER A 114 -8.07 15.00 -7.16
CA SER A 114 -7.71 16.35 -7.58
C SER A 114 -8.47 16.76 -8.85
N ARG A 115 -8.58 15.85 -9.82
CA ARG A 115 -9.37 16.08 -11.04
C ARG A 115 -10.87 16.17 -10.78
N VAL A 116 -11.41 15.32 -9.90
CA VAL A 116 -12.83 15.42 -9.49
C VAL A 116 -13.11 16.77 -8.83
N ILE A 117 -12.21 17.27 -7.97
CA ILE A 117 -12.35 18.58 -7.33
C ILE A 117 -12.33 19.72 -8.37
N GLU A 118 -11.42 19.62 -9.34
CA GLU A 118 -11.31 20.59 -10.44
C GLU A 118 -12.58 20.61 -11.28
N GLU A 119 -13.07 19.45 -11.73
CA GLU A 119 -14.30 19.34 -12.52
C GLU A 119 -15.53 19.79 -11.73
N HIS A 120 -15.62 19.46 -10.45
CA HIS A 120 -16.70 19.93 -9.59
C HIS A 120 -16.72 21.46 -9.47
N ARG A 121 -15.55 22.10 -9.43
CA ARG A 121 -15.44 23.56 -9.47
C ARG A 121 -15.82 24.13 -10.83
N ARG A 122 -15.36 23.53 -11.93
CA ARG A 122 -15.66 23.98 -13.31
C ARG A 122 -17.16 23.91 -13.63
N GLN A 123 -17.86 22.91 -13.11
CA GLN A 123 -19.31 22.72 -13.30
C GLN A 123 -20.17 23.54 -12.32
N GLY A 124 -19.58 24.50 -11.60
CA GLY A 124 -20.32 25.39 -10.70
C GLY A 124 -20.73 24.75 -9.37
N ARG A 125 -20.14 23.62 -8.99
CA ARG A 125 -20.38 22.89 -7.72
C ARG A 125 -21.81 22.39 -7.53
N SER A 126 -22.54 22.19 -8.61
CA SER A 126 -23.95 21.80 -8.59
C SER A 126 -24.15 20.28 -8.56
N ASP A 127 -23.38 19.53 -9.34
CA ASP A 127 -23.50 18.07 -9.45
C ASP A 127 -22.17 17.36 -9.16
N LEU A 128 -22.11 16.67 -8.02
CA LEU A 128 -20.95 15.86 -7.64
C LEU A 128 -20.84 14.58 -8.51
N ARG A 129 -21.96 14.01 -8.95
CA ARG A 129 -21.94 12.78 -9.76
C ARG A 129 -21.39 13.07 -11.15
N ALA A 130 -21.83 14.14 -11.80
CA ALA A 130 -21.28 14.58 -13.07
C ALA A 130 -19.76 14.85 -12.97
N ALA A 131 -19.32 15.53 -11.91
CA ALA A 131 -17.91 15.78 -11.66
C ALA A 131 -17.09 14.50 -11.39
N LEU A 132 -17.66 13.51 -10.69
CA LEU A 132 -17.02 12.22 -10.47
C LEU A 132 -16.84 11.45 -11.80
N ILE A 133 -17.88 11.41 -12.64
CA ILE A 133 -17.83 10.73 -13.94
C ILE A 133 -16.78 11.39 -14.84
N GLU A 134 -16.81 12.71 -14.97
CA GLU A 134 -15.87 13.44 -15.83
C GLU A 134 -14.44 13.38 -15.28
N GLY A 135 -14.28 13.53 -13.97
CA GLY A 135 -13.00 13.42 -13.29
C GLY A 135 -12.36 12.05 -13.49
N VAL A 136 -13.12 10.96 -13.39
CA VAL A 136 -12.61 9.61 -13.66
C VAL A 136 -12.37 9.38 -15.16
N ALA A 137 -13.23 9.89 -16.05
CA ALA A 137 -13.05 9.73 -17.50
C ALA A 137 -11.79 10.43 -18.02
N THR A 138 -11.44 11.57 -17.44
CA THR A 138 -10.26 12.36 -17.81
C THR A 138 -9.00 11.87 -17.10
N ALA A 139 -9.06 11.72 -15.77
CA ALA A 139 -7.91 11.32 -14.97
C ALA A 139 -7.58 9.82 -15.11
N GLY A 140 -8.60 9.00 -15.34
CA GLY A 140 -8.47 7.55 -15.34
C GLY A 140 -7.56 7.04 -16.44
N LYS A 141 -7.60 7.66 -17.63
CA LYS A 141 -6.66 7.34 -18.71
C LYS A 141 -5.21 7.58 -18.28
N ALA A 142 -4.91 8.73 -17.67
CA ALA A 142 -3.57 9.03 -17.20
C ALA A 142 -3.10 8.06 -16.12
N VAL A 143 -3.97 7.73 -15.16
CA VAL A 143 -3.70 6.74 -14.09
C VAL A 143 -3.45 5.35 -14.66
N LEU A 144 -4.23 4.92 -15.66
CA LEU A 144 -4.01 3.65 -16.33
C LEU A 144 -2.65 3.61 -17.04
N TYR A 145 -2.26 4.69 -17.73
CA TYR A 145 -0.96 4.76 -18.39
C TYR A 145 0.20 4.73 -17.39
N THR A 146 0.11 5.48 -16.30
CA THR A 146 1.19 5.49 -15.28
C THR A 146 1.28 4.14 -14.58
N ALA A 147 0.15 3.58 -14.15
CA ALA A 147 0.13 2.26 -13.51
C ALA A 147 0.63 1.16 -14.43
N PHE A 148 0.28 1.19 -15.72
CA PHE A 148 0.79 0.25 -16.71
C PHE A 148 2.30 0.39 -16.89
N LEU A 149 2.82 1.61 -17.04
CA LEU A 149 4.25 1.83 -17.25
C LEU A 149 5.07 1.45 -16.01
N THR A 150 4.60 1.82 -14.81
CA THR A 150 5.23 1.43 -13.55
C THR A 150 5.22 -0.08 -13.38
N SER A 151 4.10 -0.74 -13.67
CA SER A 151 3.96 -2.20 -13.62
C SER A 151 4.87 -2.91 -14.64
N ALA A 152 4.95 -2.38 -15.87
CA ALA A 152 5.82 -2.89 -16.91
C ALA A 152 7.31 -2.80 -16.52
N GLY A 153 7.70 -1.77 -15.75
CA GLY A 153 9.04 -1.66 -15.19
C GLY A 153 9.44 -2.84 -14.31
N PHE A 154 8.49 -3.42 -13.57
CA PHE A 154 8.73 -4.60 -12.72
C PHE A 154 8.80 -5.91 -13.51
N VAL A 155 8.35 -5.96 -14.75
CA VAL A 155 8.49 -7.17 -15.60
C VAL A 155 9.95 -7.52 -15.83
N LEU A 156 10.84 -6.50 -15.88
CA LEU A 156 12.28 -6.73 -15.98
C LEU A 156 12.84 -7.53 -14.79
N TRP A 157 12.20 -7.47 -13.63
CA TRP A 157 12.63 -8.19 -12.44
C TRP A 157 12.40 -9.71 -12.57
N PHE A 158 11.51 -10.14 -13.46
CA PHE A 158 11.25 -11.57 -13.71
C PHE A 158 12.47 -12.27 -14.33
N PHE A 159 13.31 -11.53 -15.05
CA PHE A 159 14.54 -12.06 -15.63
C PHE A 159 15.71 -12.07 -14.64
N SER A 160 15.50 -11.64 -13.40
CA SER A 160 16.57 -11.61 -12.40
C SER A 160 16.92 -13.04 -11.95
N PRO A 161 18.22 -13.40 -11.94
CA PRO A 161 18.68 -14.67 -11.38
C PRO A 161 18.49 -14.75 -9.86
N LEU A 162 18.28 -13.60 -9.19
CA LEU A 162 18.00 -13.55 -7.76
C LEU A 162 16.50 -13.79 -7.53
N ARG A 163 16.15 -14.99 -7.04
CA ARG A 163 14.76 -15.40 -6.74
C ARG A 163 14.00 -14.39 -5.88
N PHE A 164 14.68 -13.77 -4.91
CA PHE A 164 14.13 -12.68 -4.09
C PHE A 164 13.57 -11.53 -4.95
N GLN A 165 14.34 -11.08 -5.94
CA GLN A 165 13.95 -9.97 -6.79
C GLN A 165 12.81 -10.36 -7.75
N ALA A 166 12.86 -11.56 -8.32
CA ALA A 166 11.81 -12.06 -9.20
C ALA A 166 10.46 -12.20 -8.47
N GLU A 167 10.47 -12.75 -7.24
CA GLU A 167 9.26 -12.88 -6.41
C GLU A 167 8.67 -11.51 -6.03
N MET A 168 9.50 -10.54 -5.64
CA MET A 168 9.03 -9.18 -5.36
C MET A 168 8.38 -8.51 -6.56
N GLY A 169 8.91 -8.73 -7.77
CA GLY A 169 8.33 -8.18 -9.00
C GLY A 169 6.89 -8.65 -9.20
N TYR A 170 6.61 -9.93 -8.91
CA TYR A 170 5.27 -10.49 -9.05
C TYR A 170 4.29 -9.90 -8.04
N GLN A 171 4.73 -9.79 -6.79
CA GLN A 171 3.94 -9.21 -5.71
C GLN A 171 3.63 -7.73 -5.98
N LEU A 172 4.61 -6.95 -6.44
CA LEU A 172 4.43 -5.54 -6.79
C LEU A 172 3.46 -5.36 -7.94
N LEU A 173 3.51 -6.21 -8.97
CA LEU A 173 2.56 -6.15 -10.09
C LEU A 173 1.10 -6.27 -9.61
N ILE A 174 0.83 -7.22 -8.70
CA ILE A 174 -0.51 -7.43 -8.14
C ILE A 174 -0.92 -6.22 -7.29
N ILE A 175 -0.06 -5.78 -6.36
CA ILE A 175 -0.38 -4.68 -5.46
C ILE A 175 -0.62 -3.37 -6.21
N LEU A 176 0.23 -3.04 -7.19
CA LEU A 176 0.08 -1.82 -7.98
C LEU A 176 -1.21 -1.82 -8.78
N THR A 177 -1.56 -2.98 -9.37
CA THR A 177 -2.82 -3.15 -10.09
C THR A 177 -4.01 -2.97 -9.14
N MET A 178 -3.98 -3.58 -7.95
CA MET A 178 -5.06 -3.44 -6.97
C MET A 178 -5.19 -2.01 -6.44
N ASN A 179 -4.07 -1.33 -6.21
CA ASN A 179 -4.05 0.07 -5.79
C ASN A 179 -4.62 1.00 -6.88
N MET A 180 -4.27 0.76 -8.14
CA MET A 180 -4.84 1.49 -9.28
C MET A 180 -6.37 1.30 -9.33
N LEU A 181 -6.84 0.06 -9.19
CA LEU A 181 -8.28 -0.24 -9.14
C LEU A 181 -8.95 0.42 -7.92
N GLY A 182 -8.29 0.43 -6.77
CA GLY A 182 -8.75 1.13 -5.58
C GLY A 182 -8.90 2.63 -5.78
N GLY A 183 -7.91 3.27 -6.42
CA GLY A 183 -7.95 4.69 -6.75
C GLY A 183 -9.03 5.05 -7.78
N LEU A 184 -9.29 4.18 -8.75
CA LEU A 184 -10.27 4.43 -9.82
C LEU A 184 -11.71 4.03 -9.46
N LEU A 185 -11.89 3.03 -8.62
CA LEU A 185 -13.21 2.46 -8.31
C LEU A 185 -13.64 2.74 -6.87
N LEU A 186 -12.82 2.36 -5.89
CA LEU A 186 -13.19 2.47 -4.48
C LEU A 186 -13.24 3.94 -4.03
N LEU A 187 -12.26 4.74 -4.45
CA LEU A 187 -12.16 6.13 -4.03
C LEU A 187 -13.34 6.98 -4.53
N PRO A 188 -13.71 6.97 -5.83
CA PRO A 188 -14.87 7.72 -6.31
C PRO A 188 -16.19 7.19 -5.73
N ALA A 189 -16.31 5.87 -5.50
CA ALA A 189 -17.47 5.28 -4.87
C ALA A 189 -17.66 5.76 -3.43
N LEU A 190 -16.59 5.78 -2.63
CA LEU A 190 -16.62 6.30 -1.26
C LEU A 190 -16.92 7.81 -1.23
N ILE A 191 -16.38 8.59 -2.16
CA ILE A 191 -16.68 10.02 -2.27
C ILE A 191 -18.15 10.24 -2.64
N SER A 192 -18.71 9.44 -3.55
CA SER A 192 -20.13 9.50 -3.91
C SER A 192 -21.05 9.19 -2.73
N LEU A 193 -20.65 8.26 -1.85
CA LEU A 193 -21.43 7.84 -0.68
C LEU A 193 -21.31 8.83 0.48
N MET A 194 -20.07 9.19 0.86
CA MET A 194 -19.79 10.01 2.05
C MET A 194 -19.91 11.52 1.79
N ARG A 195 -19.81 11.95 0.53
CA ARG A 195 -19.82 13.36 0.09
C ARG A 195 -18.94 14.26 0.98
N PRO A 196 -17.64 13.96 1.10
CA PRO A 196 -16.79 14.62 2.07
C PRO A 196 -16.64 16.13 1.76
N ARG A 197 -16.64 16.94 2.82
CA ARG A 197 -16.61 18.42 2.73
C ARG A 197 -15.42 18.97 1.95
N PHE A 198 -14.27 18.28 1.96
CA PHE A 198 -13.07 18.74 1.24
C PHE A 198 -13.23 18.67 -0.29
N VAL A 199 -14.03 17.73 -0.79
CA VAL A 199 -14.37 17.65 -2.22
C VAL A 199 -15.38 18.73 -2.60
N LEU A 200 -16.39 18.95 -1.75
CA LEU A 200 -17.46 19.91 -1.99
C LEU A 200 -17.03 21.38 -1.90
N ARG A 201 -16.15 21.73 -0.95
CA ARG A 201 -15.66 23.12 -0.81
C ARG A 201 -14.73 23.53 -1.94
N GLY A 202 -14.09 22.56 -2.60
CA GLY A 202 -12.98 22.78 -3.50
C GLY A 202 -11.75 23.31 -2.75
N ILE A 203 -10.56 22.96 -3.21
CA ILE A 203 -9.33 23.53 -2.65
C ILE A 203 -9.34 25.02 -3.00
N SER A 204 -9.43 25.89 -2.00
CA SER A 204 -9.20 27.33 -2.16
C SER A 204 -7.74 27.51 -2.55
N GLN A 205 -7.47 27.59 -3.85
CA GLN A 205 -6.17 28.03 -4.33
C GLN A 205 -5.95 29.48 -3.87
N PRO A 206 -4.78 29.81 -3.28
CA PRO A 206 -4.38 31.20 -3.10
C PRO A 206 -4.18 31.90 -4.45
#